data_AF-A0A1W9TYM0-F1
#
_entry.id   AF-A0A1W9TYM0-F1
#
_cell.length_a   1.000
_cell.length_b   1.000
_cell.length_c   1.000
_cell.angle_alpha   90.00
_cell.angle_beta   90.00
_cell.angle_gamma   90.00
#
_symmetry.space_group_name_H-M   'P 1'
#
loop_
_entity.id
_entity.type
_entity.pdbx_description
1 polymer ?
#
loop_
_entity_poly.entity_id
_entity_poly.type
_entity_poly.pdbx_seq_one_letter_code
_entity_poly.pdbx_strand_id
1 'polypeptide(L)'
;MPNLKKHIGECIDVDQSSLNEISLDDVRFEENTLICIRRAVMEMLALYDPFDPALEPTIHNNKSVPCIGFWVENTKDLVLYFPMEKHSKTLIVGKNDWMIRDDITIN
;
A
#
# COMPACT_ATOMS: atom_id res chain seq x y z
N MET A 1 -8.46 -5.82 -13.89
CA MET A 1 -7.06 -6.18 -14.19
C MET A 1 -6.79 -7.60 -13.66
N PRO A 2 -6.88 -8.66 -14.49
CA PRO A 2 -6.90 -10.04 -14.01
C PRO A 2 -5.58 -10.58 -13.42
N ASN A 3 -4.47 -9.82 -13.47
CA ASN A 3 -3.15 -10.31 -13.04
C ASN A 3 -2.59 -9.65 -11.77
N LEU A 4 -3.30 -8.69 -11.16
CA LEU A 4 -2.77 -7.97 -9.99
C LEU A 4 -2.66 -8.89 -8.76
N LYS A 5 -3.72 -9.65 -8.44
CA LYS A 5 -3.67 -10.63 -7.33
C LYS A 5 -2.59 -11.69 -7.54
N LYS A 6 -2.40 -12.14 -8.78
CA LYS A 6 -1.33 -13.06 -9.14
C LYS A 6 0.04 -12.49 -8.83
N HIS A 7 0.32 -11.28 -9.32
CA HIS A 7 1.60 -10.63 -9.10
C HIS A 7 1.87 -10.35 -7.62
N ILE A 8 0.88 -9.81 -6.90
CA ILE A 8 1.01 -9.55 -5.47
C ILE A 8 1.27 -10.85 -4.71
N GLY A 9 0.53 -11.91 -5.03
CA GLY A 9 0.71 -13.24 -4.44
C GLY A 9 2.12 -13.79 -4.65
N GLU A 10 2.65 -13.70 -5.87
CA GLU A 10 4.04 -14.09 -6.19
C GLU A 10 5.06 -13.25 -5.41
N CYS A 11 4.82 -11.94 -5.26
CA CYS A 11 5.76 -11.05 -4.58
C CYS A 11 5.83 -11.26 -3.06
N ILE A 12 4.70 -11.56 -2.43
CA ILE A 12 4.62 -11.77 -0.98
C ILE A 12 4.58 -13.24 -0.58
N ASP A 13 4.81 -14.14 -1.53
CA ASP A 13 4.84 -15.60 -1.34
C ASP A 13 3.56 -16.16 -0.72
N VAL A 14 2.40 -15.74 -1.26
CA VAL A 14 1.08 -16.24 -0.84
C VAL A 14 0.21 -16.64 -2.03
N ASP A 15 -0.62 -17.66 -1.82
CA ASP A 15 -1.58 -18.10 -2.82
C ASP A 15 -2.60 -17.00 -3.15
N GLN A 16 -2.95 -16.87 -4.43
CA GLN A 16 -3.95 -15.90 -4.89
C GLN A 16 -5.33 -16.08 -4.25
N SER A 17 -5.70 -17.33 -3.93
CA SER A 17 -6.95 -17.65 -3.24
C SER A 17 -6.98 -17.12 -1.80
N SER A 18 -5.81 -16.82 -1.22
CA SER A 18 -5.70 -16.22 0.11
C SER A 18 -5.79 -14.69 0.11
N LEU A 19 -5.68 -14.06 -1.07
CA LEU A 19 -5.76 -12.61 -1.27
C LEU A 19 -7.20 -12.15 -1.53
N ASN A 20 -7.82 -11.59 -0.50
CA ASN A 20 -9.15 -11.03 -0.57
C ASN A 20 -9.05 -9.53 -0.80
N GLU A 21 -9.58 -9.04 -1.91
CA GLU A 21 -9.63 -7.60 -2.14
C GLU A 21 -10.65 -7.03 -1.17
N ILE A 22 -10.27 -5.98 -0.43
CA ILE A 22 -11.14 -5.37 0.57
C ILE A 22 -11.22 -3.86 0.34
N SER A 23 -12.38 -3.29 0.69
CA SER A 23 -12.48 -1.84 0.83
C SER A 23 -11.74 -1.40 2.09
N LEU A 24 -10.92 -0.35 1.96
CA LEU A 24 -10.20 0.22 3.10
C LEU A 24 -11.09 1.08 3.98
N ASP A 25 -12.27 1.49 3.49
CA ASP A 25 -13.24 2.27 4.27
C ASP A 25 -13.78 1.48 5.47
N ASP A 26 -13.73 0.15 5.39
CA ASP A 26 -14.18 -0.77 6.46
C ASP A 26 -13.04 -1.16 7.41
N VAL A 27 -11.80 -0.76 7.14
CA VAL A 27 -10.64 -1.10 7.96
C VAL A 27 -10.42 -0.03 9.02
N ARG A 28 -10.52 -0.43 10.28
CA ARG A 28 -10.17 0.43 11.42
C ARG A 28 -8.72 0.21 11.82
N PHE A 29 -7.91 1.24 11.64
CA PHE A 29 -6.55 1.29 12.16
C PHE A 29 -6.54 1.92 13.54
N GLU A 30 -5.68 1.42 14.42
CA GLU A 30 -5.30 2.17 15.62
C GLU A 30 -4.62 3.48 15.23
N GLU A 31 -4.79 4.53 16.04
CA GLU A 31 -4.31 5.88 15.72
C GLU A 31 -2.80 5.94 15.48
N ASN A 32 -2.02 5.23 16.30
CA ASN A 32 -0.57 5.12 16.13
C ASN A 32 -0.19 4.43 14.82
N THR A 33 -0.89 3.34 14.48
CA THR A 33 -0.69 2.61 13.22
C THR A 33 -1.04 3.50 12.03
N LEU A 34 -2.13 4.27 12.11
CA LEU A 34 -2.54 5.20 11.06
C LEU A 34 -1.52 6.32 10.84
N ILE A 35 -0.97 6.91 11.91
CA ILE A 35 0.07 7.94 11.83
C ILE A 35 1.31 7.38 11.15
N CYS A 36 1.72 6.18 11.55
CA CYS A 36 2.86 5.47 10.98
C CYS A 36 2.66 5.15 9.48
N ILE A 37 1.50 4.59 9.11
CA ILE A 37 1.13 4.32 7.72
C ILE A 37 1.15 5.61 6.90
N ARG A 38 0.53 6.69 7.40
CA ARG A 38 0.52 7.99 6.71
C ARG A 38 1.93 8.51 6.50
N ARG A 39 2.80 8.42 7.51
CA ARG A 39 4.20 8.85 7.40
C ARG A 39 4.94 8.03 6.33
N ALA A 40 4.80 6.71 6.36
CA ALA A 40 5.40 5.82 5.36
C ALA A 40 4.94 6.14 3.94
N VAL A 41 3.64 6.37 3.75
CA VAL A 41 3.08 6.74 2.45
C VAL A 41 3.62 8.11 2.00
N MET A 42 3.73 9.08 2.90
CA MET A 42 4.32 10.39 2.57
C MET A 42 5.80 10.28 2.22
N GLU A 43 6.59 9.48 2.94
CA GLU A 43 7.99 9.20 2.63
C GLU A 43 8.13 8.51 1.26
N MET A 44 7.25 7.55 0.95
CA MET A 44 7.21 6.88 -0.35
C MET A 44 6.94 7.85 -1.51
N LEU A 45 6.03 8.82 -1.30
CA LEU A 45 5.69 9.83 -2.30
C LEU A 45 6.79 10.89 -2.45
N ALA A 46 7.39 11.33 -1.34
CA ALA A 46 8.46 12.35 -1.34
C ALA A 46 9.73 11.87 -2.05
N LEU A 47 10.01 10.56 -2.05
CA LEU A 47 11.12 9.96 -2.80
C LEU A 47 10.87 9.91 -4.32
N TYR A 48 9.63 10.13 -4.76
CA TYR A 48 9.22 9.89 -6.14
C TYR A 48 9.26 11.14 -7.01
N ASP A 49 9.02 12.34 -6.44
CA ASP A 49 9.22 13.57 -7.19
C ASP A 49 9.39 14.81 -6.29
N PRO A 50 10.60 15.41 -6.21
CA PRO A 50 10.77 16.71 -5.57
C PRO A 50 10.20 17.89 -6.39
N PHE A 51 9.74 17.64 -7.63
CA PHE A 51 9.31 18.67 -8.58
C PHE A 51 7.96 18.40 -9.26
N ASP A 52 7.21 17.35 -8.88
CA ASP A 52 5.84 17.18 -9.39
C ASP A 52 4.90 18.16 -8.67
N PRO A 53 4.34 19.17 -9.36
CA PRO A 53 3.40 20.11 -8.77
C PRO A 53 2.08 19.44 -8.35
N ALA A 54 1.80 18.19 -8.75
CA ALA A 54 0.70 17.39 -8.22
C ALA A 54 1.01 16.76 -6.84
N LEU A 55 2.29 16.61 -6.52
CA LEU A 55 2.86 16.05 -5.27
C LEU A 55 3.54 17.12 -4.40
N GLU A 56 3.29 18.42 -4.65
CA GLU A 56 3.64 19.44 -3.66
C GLU A 56 3.19 18.94 -2.28
N PRO A 57 4.03 19.08 -1.23
CA PRO A 57 3.61 18.86 0.15
C PRO A 57 2.66 19.98 0.49
N THR A 58 1.47 19.93 -0.11
CA THR A 58 0.29 20.57 0.38
C THR A 58 0.03 19.89 1.71
N ILE A 59 0.64 20.49 2.73
CA ILE A 59 0.29 20.44 4.16
C ILE A 59 -1.24 20.68 4.36
N HIS A 60 -1.99 20.95 3.27
CA HIS A 60 -3.40 21.29 3.22
C HIS A 60 -4.30 20.49 2.28
N ASN A 61 -3.85 19.44 1.58
CA ASN A 61 -4.79 18.65 0.75
C ASN A 61 -4.94 17.23 1.28
N ASN A 62 -6.14 16.93 1.79
CA ASN A 62 -6.72 15.60 2.02
C ASN A 62 -6.85 14.79 0.70
N LYS A 63 -5.85 14.83 -0.19
CA LYS A 63 -5.83 13.97 -1.36
C LYS A 63 -5.46 12.58 -0.87
N SER A 64 -6.48 11.75 -0.69
CA SER A 64 -6.35 10.32 -0.45
C SER A 64 -5.46 9.72 -1.55
N VAL A 65 -4.38 9.07 -1.13
CA VAL A 65 -3.49 8.36 -2.06
C VAL A 65 -4.25 7.14 -2.57
N PRO A 66 -4.45 6.99 -3.89
CA PRO A 66 -5.16 5.84 -4.42
C PRO A 66 -4.36 4.57 -4.10
N CYS A 67 -4.99 3.64 -3.39
CA CYS A 67 -4.41 2.35 -3.07
C CYS A 67 -5.47 1.26 -3.10
N ILE A 68 -5.03 0.02 -3.30
CA ILE A 68 -5.86 -1.18 -3.37
C ILE A 68 -5.51 -2.04 -2.17
N GLY A 69 -6.51 -2.40 -1.36
CA GLY A 69 -6.32 -3.23 -0.18
C GLY A 69 -6.52 -4.72 -0.48
N PHE A 70 -5.60 -5.55 -0.01
CA PHE A 70 -5.73 -7.00 -0.01
C PHE A 70 -5.54 -7.56 1.39
N TRP A 71 -6.50 -8.34 1.86
CA TRP A 71 -6.43 -9.09 3.09
C TRP A 71 -5.91 -10.50 2.82
N VAL A 72 -4.85 -10.89 3.53
CA VAL A 72 -4.27 -12.23 3.47
C VAL A 72 -4.85 -13.07 4.59
N GLU A 73 -5.72 -14.04 4.28
CA GLU A 73 -6.44 -14.80 5.32
C GLU A 73 -5.54 -15.64 6.21
N ASN A 74 -4.44 -16.17 5.66
CA ASN A 74 -3.56 -17.09 6.37
C ASN A 74 -2.68 -16.36 7.40
N THR A 75 -2.11 -15.23 7.01
CA THR A 75 -1.21 -14.45 7.88
C THR A 75 -1.93 -13.35 8.66
N LYS A 76 -3.16 -13.01 8.25
CA LYS A 76 -3.93 -11.86 8.76
C LYS A 76 -3.22 -10.53 8.52
N ASP A 77 -2.46 -10.48 7.43
CA ASP A 77 -1.80 -9.26 6.98
C ASP A 77 -2.73 -8.48 6.05
N LEU A 78 -2.69 -7.16 6.19
CA LEU A 78 -3.27 -6.25 5.24
C LEU A 78 -2.18 -5.72 4.30
N VAL A 79 -2.36 -5.95 3.02
CA VAL A 79 -1.46 -5.52 1.96
C VAL A 79 -2.08 -4.33 1.25
N LEU A 80 -1.41 -3.17 1.32
CA LEU A 80 -1.81 -1.97 0.60
C LEU A 80 -0.93 -1.81 -0.63
N TYR A 81 -1.55 -1.90 -1.79
CA TYR A 81 -0.89 -1.73 -3.08
C TYR A 81 -1.10 -0.31 -3.61
N PHE A 82 0.01 0.39 -3.89
CA PHE A 82 0.03 1.76 -4.39
C PHE A 82 0.50 1.74 -5.85
N PRO A 83 -0.43 1.78 -6.83
CA PRO A 83 -0.03 1.94 -8.23
C PRO A 83 0.53 3.35 -8.42
N MET A 84 1.79 3.46 -8.83
CA MET A 84 2.37 4.73 -9.30
C MET A 84 2.83 4.57 -10.76
N GLU A 85 2.99 5.69 -11.47
CA GLU A 85 3.14 5.70 -12.93
C GLU A 85 4.37 4.95 -13.47
N LYS A 86 5.45 4.78 -12.68
CA LYS A 86 6.66 4.06 -13.13
C LYS A 86 7.09 2.92 -12.21
N HIS A 87 6.68 2.93 -10.94
CA HIS A 87 6.97 1.92 -9.95
C HIS A 87 5.77 1.83 -9.02
N SER A 88 5.35 0.62 -8.73
CA SER A 88 4.33 0.42 -7.70
C SER A 88 5.02 0.16 -6.37
N LYS A 89 4.33 0.42 -5.26
CA LYS A 89 4.83 0.10 -3.93
C LYS A 89 3.81 -0.70 -3.15
N THR A 90 4.29 -1.48 -2.20
CA THR A 90 3.42 -2.29 -1.35
C THR A 90 3.77 -2.05 0.11
N LEU A 91 2.76 -1.80 0.93
CA LEU A 91 2.86 -1.75 2.38
C LEU A 91 2.20 -3.01 2.96
N ILE A 92 2.91 -3.76 3.78
CA ILE A 92 2.35 -4.89 4.51
C ILE A 92 2.12 -4.45 5.95
N VAL A 93 0.87 -4.45 6.37
CA VAL A 93 0.43 -4.15 7.73
C VAL A 93 0.06 -5.46 8.39
N GLY A 94 1.01 -6.03 9.12
CA GLY A 94 0.77 -7.22 9.92
C GLY A 94 0.14 -6.91 11.27
N LYS A 95 -0.25 -7.97 11.98
CA LYS A 95 -0.95 -7.87 13.27
C LYS A 95 -0.18 -7.11 14.35
N ASN A 96 1.16 -7.20 14.34
CA ASN A 96 2.03 -6.59 15.35
C ASN A 96 3.12 -5.68 14.77
N ASP A 97 3.37 -5.75 13.46
CA ASP A 97 4.43 -5.02 12.79
C ASP A 97 3.99 -4.67 11.37
N TRP A 98 4.46 -3.55 10.84
CA TRP A 98 4.23 -3.18 9.44
C TRP A 98 5.57 -2.91 8.74
N MET A 99 5.64 -3.25 7.45
CA MET A 99 6.87 -3.17 6.64
C MET A 99 6.55 -2.62 5.26
N ILE A 100 7.38 -1.70 4.77
CA ILE A 100 7.36 -1.20 3.39
C ILE A 100 8.18 -2.15 2.52
N ARG A 101 7.64 -2.55 1.37
CA ARG A 101 8.34 -3.33 0.36
C ARG A 101 8.52 -2.53 -0.93
N ASP A 102 9.79 -2.27 -1.27
CA ASP A 102 10.20 -1.60 -2.50
C ASP A 102 10.63 -2.59 -3.60
N ASP A 103 10.75 -3.88 -3.27
CA ASP A 103 11.15 -4.93 -4.21
C ASP A 103 10.01 -5.41 -5.12
N ILE A 104 8.82 -4.81 -4.98
CA ILE A 104 7.63 -5.10 -5.77
C ILE A 104 7.47 -3.99 -6.82
N THR A 105 8.02 -4.20 -8.02
CA THR A 105 7.83 -3.29 -9.16
C THR A 105 6.91 -3.95 -10.19
N ILE A 106 5.75 -3.36 -10.44
CA ILE A 106 4.84 -3.80 -11.51
C ILE A 106 5.19 -3.03 -12.79
N ASN A 107 5.60 -3.74 -13.83
CA ASN A 107 5.81 -3.23 -15.20
C ASN A 107 4.53 -3.35 -16.03
#